data_AF-A0A7S0N9X7-F1
#
_entry.id   AF-A0A7S0N9X7-F1
#
_cell.length_a   1.000
_cell.length_b   1.000
_cell.length_c   1.000
_cell.angle_alpha   90.00
_cell.angle_beta   90.00
_cell.angle_gamma   90.00
#
_symmetry.space_group_name_H-M   'P 1'
#
loop_
_entity.id
_entity.type
_entity.pdbx_description
1 polymer ?
#
loop_
_entity_poly.entity_id
_entity_poly.type
_entity_poly.pdbx_seq_one_letter_code
_entity_poly.pdbx_strand_id
1 'polypeptide(L)'
;MSSLPQGHINIRSPLTPRRALLASTGASAAVYLFMSQKASAAQPKFKRIPTQFIAALGDPNASAGAGANNWGLWREDPGPRGVWLRAFKDLQQSGGVAPAGWKFDPKDWWLEEHGLIMEAPEFPMPPGRYLVTGGRQVTTVLTVDPKDASGGQSWRLDDGAKLFDVTHLPCRSARYT
;
A
#
# COMPACT_ATOMS: atom_id res chain seq x y z
N MET A 1 19.45 -29.88 28.86
CA MET A 1 19.20 -31.06 28.00
C MET A 1 17.70 -31.24 27.87
N SER A 2 17.22 -31.24 26.62
CA SER A 2 15.96 -31.81 26.10
C SER A 2 14.62 -31.31 26.63
N SER A 3 13.56 -31.16 25.85
CA SER A 3 13.33 -31.00 24.40
C SER A 3 11.85 -30.62 24.27
N LEU A 4 11.52 -29.66 23.41
CA LEU A 4 10.15 -29.31 23.05
C LEU A 4 9.42 -30.51 22.43
N PRO A 5 8.14 -30.78 22.75
CA PRO A 5 7.35 -31.71 21.95
C PRO A 5 6.98 -31.05 20.62
N GLN A 6 7.53 -31.62 19.54
CA GLN A 6 7.12 -31.35 18.16
C GLN A 6 5.76 -31.98 17.90
N GLY A 7 4.77 -31.16 17.54
CA GLY A 7 3.50 -31.63 17.02
C GLY A 7 3.64 -32.05 15.56
N HIS A 8 3.75 -33.35 15.32
CA HIS A 8 3.65 -33.95 13.98
C HIS A 8 2.18 -34.04 13.57
N ILE A 9 1.79 -33.33 12.51
CA ILE A 9 0.51 -33.55 11.83
C ILE A 9 0.66 -34.78 10.93
N ASN A 10 -0.07 -35.82 11.29
CA ASN A 10 -0.09 -37.14 10.67
C ASN A 10 -1.05 -37.12 9.46
N ILE A 11 -0.54 -37.20 8.24
CA ILE A 11 -1.38 -37.40 7.04
C ILE A 11 -1.55 -38.90 6.83
N ARG A 12 -2.69 -39.44 7.27
CA ARG A 12 -3.11 -40.80 6.94
C ARG A 12 -3.57 -40.85 5.47
N SER A 13 -2.90 -41.66 4.67
CA SER A 13 -3.35 -42.06 3.33
C SER A 13 -4.58 -42.97 3.43
N PRO A 14 -5.68 -42.70 2.71
CA PRO A 14 -6.72 -43.71 2.52
C PRO A 14 -6.35 -44.66 1.36
N LEU A 15 -6.50 -45.95 1.68
CA LEU A 15 -6.26 -47.11 0.84
C LEU A 15 -7.17 -47.16 -0.39
N THR A 16 -6.59 -47.65 -1.48
CA THR A 16 -7.21 -47.94 -2.78
C THR A 16 -8.22 -49.09 -2.68
N PRO A 17 -9.44 -48.97 -3.24
CA PRO A 17 -10.24 -50.14 -3.56
C PRO A 17 -10.02 -50.61 -5.00
N ARG A 18 -9.98 -51.94 -5.15
CA ARG A 18 -9.73 -52.69 -6.38
C ARG A 18 -10.88 -52.56 -7.40
N ARG A 19 -10.47 -52.63 -8.66
CA ARG A 19 -11.27 -52.66 -9.90
C ARG A 19 -12.44 -53.66 -9.86
N ALA A 20 -13.61 -53.22 -10.34
CA ALA A 20 -14.58 -54.07 -11.01
C ALA A 20 -14.79 -53.49 -12.42
N LEU A 21 -14.54 -54.31 -13.44
CA LEU A 21 -14.74 -54.02 -14.85
C LEU A 21 -16.09 -54.64 -15.25
N LEU A 22 -17.03 -53.83 -15.72
CA LEU A 22 -18.15 -54.30 -16.54
C LEU A 22 -18.33 -53.31 -17.68
N ALA A 23 -18.13 -53.85 -18.89
CA ALA A 23 -18.33 -53.17 -20.15
C ALA A 23 -19.83 -53.13 -20.49
N SER A 24 -20.31 -51.99 -20.97
CA SER A 24 -21.43 -51.93 -21.90
C SER A 24 -21.30 -50.70 -22.79
N THR A 25 -21.40 -50.94 -24.08
CA THR A 25 -21.40 -50.01 -25.21
C THR A 25 -22.67 -49.16 -25.23
N GLY A 26 -22.56 -47.85 -25.46
CA GLY A 26 -23.71 -46.97 -25.72
C GLY A 26 -23.33 -45.52 -26.01
N ALA A 27 -23.33 -45.16 -27.29
CA ALA A 27 -23.46 -43.85 -27.95
C ALA A 27 -23.05 -42.53 -27.22
N SER A 28 -22.09 -41.83 -27.84
CA SER A 28 -21.57 -40.51 -27.47
C SER A 28 -22.58 -39.36 -27.56
N ALA A 29 -22.65 -38.54 -26.49
CA ALA A 29 -22.98 -37.13 -26.57
C ALA A 29 -22.12 -36.37 -25.54
N ALA A 30 -21.48 -35.30 -26.02
CA ALA A 30 -20.26 -34.71 -25.46
C ALA A 30 -20.43 -34.11 -24.06
N VAL A 31 -19.70 -34.65 -23.09
CA VAL A 31 -19.39 -33.97 -21.82
C VAL A 31 -18.27 -32.98 -22.10
N TYR A 32 -18.61 -31.71 -22.31
CA TYR A 32 -17.61 -30.64 -22.29
C TYR A 32 -17.05 -30.54 -20.86
N LEU A 33 -15.86 -31.10 -20.67
CA LEU A 33 -15.00 -30.83 -19.52
C LEU A 33 -14.74 -29.32 -19.46
N PHE A 34 -15.43 -28.62 -18.58
CA PHE A 34 -15.01 -27.30 -18.13
C PHE A 34 -13.71 -27.47 -17.34
N MET A 35 -12.58 -27.44 -18.05
CA MET A 35 -11.27 -27.23 -17.46
C MET A 35 -11.29 -25.84 -16.80
N SER A 36 -11.50 -25.78 -15.49
CA SER A 36 -11.21 -24.57 -14.70
C SER A 36 -9.72 -24.30 -14.78
N GLN A 37 -9.29 -23.55 -15.79
CA GLN A 37 -8.00 -22.90 -15.80
C GLN A 37 -8.02 -21.85 -14.70
N LYS A 38 -7.62 -22.23 -13.48
CA LYS A 38 -7.18 -21.24 -12.50
C LYS A 38 -5.96 -20.58 -13.11
N ALA A 39 -6.16 -19.41 -13.71
CA ALA A 39 -5.05 -18.53 -14.05
C ALA A 39 -4.26 -18.33 -12.75
N SER A 40 -3.08 -18.93 -12.67
CA SER A 40 -2.12 -18.62 -11.63
C SER A 40 -1.72 -17.18 -11.86
N ALA A 41 -2.39 -16.24 -11.20
CA ALA A 41 -2.03 -14.83 -11.24
C ALA A 41 -0.55 -14.75 -10.88
N ALA A 42 0.28 -14.39 -11.86
CA ALA A 42 1.71 -14.21 -11.64
C ALA A 42 1.86 -13.21 -10.49
N GLN A 43 2.53 -13.63 -9.42
CA GLN A 43 2.77 -12.75 -8.28
C GLN A 43 3.51 -11.51 -8.82
N PRO A 44 2.98 -10.29 -8.59
CA PRO A 44 3.62 -9.08 -9.08
C PRO A 44 5.05 -9.00 -8.53
N LYS A 45 6.00 -8.80 -9.44
CA LYS A 45 7.40 -8.56 -9.06
C LYS A 45 7.53 -7.11 -8.64
N PHE A 46 7.57 -6.84 -7.33
CA PHE A 46 7.86 -5.52 -6.81
C PHE A 46 9.34 -5.17 -7.00
N LYS A 47 9.61 -3.95 -7.45
CA LYS A 47 10.97 -3.39 -7.47
C LYS A 47 11.26 -2.79 -6.10
N ARG A 48 12.37 -3.20 -5.47
CA ARG A 48 12.85 -2.57 -4.23
C ARG A 48 13.32 -1.14 -4.54
N ILE A 49 12.85 -0.21 -3.73
CA ILE A 49 13.22 1.21 -3.77
C ILE A 49 13.64 1.66 -2.35
N PRO A 50 14.35 2.79 -2.21
CA PRO A 50 14.45 3.47 -0.92
C PRO A 50 13.05 3.73 -0.35
N THR A 51 12.92 3.79 0.98
CA THR A 51 11.64 4.08 1.64
C THR A 51 11.09 5.42 1.16
N GLN A 52 9.81 5.45 0.84
CA GLN A 52 9.04 6.63 0.42
C GLN A 52 7.83 6.76 1.33
N PHE A 53 7.26 7.95 1.41
CA PHE A 53 6.15 8.26 2.31
C PHE A 53 4.97 8.79 1.50
N ILE A 54 3.76 8.38 1.88
CA ILE A 54 2.52 8.77 1.20
C ILE A 54 1.72 9.65 2.16
N ALA A 55 1.44 10.88 1.74
CA ALA A 55 0.44 11.73 2.36
C ALA A 55 -0.94 11.31 1.84
N ALA A 56 -1.68 10.56 2.66
CA ALA A 56 -3.00 10.04 2.30
C ALA A 56 -4.13 10.73 3.07
N LEU A 57 -5.26 10.90 2.39
CA LEU A 57 -6.53 11.34 2.97
C LEU A 57 -7.59 10.26 2.73
N GLY A 58 -8.25 9.80 3.78
CA GLY A 58 -9.31 8.80 3.68
C GLY A 58 -9.86 8.39 5.04
N ASP A 59 -10.98 7.65 5.01
CA ASP A 59 -11.52 7.02 6.22
C ASP A 59 -10.52 5.96 6.73
N PRO A 60 -10.06 6.04 7.99
CA PRO A 60 -9.14 5.07 8.57
C PRO A 60 -9.66 3.63 8.52
N ASN A 61 -10.98 3.42 8.50
CA ASN A 61 -11.59 2.09 8.46
C ASN A 61 -11.84 1.57 7.03
N ALA A 62 -11.55 2.36 6.00
CA ALA A 62 -11.72 1.96 4.61
C ALA A 62 -10.56 1.10 4.13
N SER A 63 -10.87 0.12 3.28
CA SER A 63 -9.88 -0.67 2.52
C SER A 63 -9.84 -0.29 1.03
N ALA A 64 -10.71 0.62 0.59
CA ALA A 64 -10.73 1.17 -0.76
C ALA A 64 -11.47 2.52 -0.76
N GLY A 65 -11.22 3.35 -1.77
CA GLY A 65 -11.89 4.63 -1.90
C GLY A 65 -11.50 5.37 -3.18
N ALA A 66 -11.99 6.61 -3.29
CA ALA A 66 -11.59 7.57 -4.30
C ALA A 66 -10.64 8.62 -3.70
N GLY A 67 -10.21 9.59 -4.51
CA GLY A 67 -9.47 10.76 -4.05
C GLY A 67 -7.96 10.61 -3.97
N ALA A 68 -7.38 9.54 -4.52
CA ALA A 68 -5.92 9.36 -4.55
C ALA A 68 -5.20 10.43 -5.40
N ASN A 69 -5.94 11.15 -6.26
CA ASN A 69 -5.44 12.30 -7.01
C ASN A 69 -5.09 13.48 -6.08
N ASN A 70 -5.57 13.46 -4.84
CA ASN A 70 -5.26 14.43 -3.80
C ASN A 70 -4.25 13.87 -2.78
N TRP A 71 -3.66 12.70 -3.03
CA TRP A 71 -2.60 12.14 -2.20
C TRP A 71 -1.24 12.57 -2.73
N GLY A 72 -0.29 12.74 -1.82
CA GLY A 72 1.07 13.17 -2.11
C GLY A 72 2.08 12.06 -1.90
N LEU A 73 3.18 12.07 -2.66
CA LEU A 73 4.31 11.16 -2.49
C LEU A 73 5.58 11.93 -2.14
N TRP A 74 6.17 11.63 -0.99
CA TRP A 74 7.54 12.03 -0.69
C TRP A 74 8.51 10.91 -1.08
N ARG A 75 9.46 11.25 -1.96
CA ARG A 75 10.53 10.32 -2.41
C ARG A 75 11.62 10.11 -1.36
N GLU A 76 11.75 11.07 -0.45
CA GLU A 76 12.68 11.09 0.67
C GLU A 76 11.90 11.33 1.96
N ASP A 77 12.52 11.07 3.12
CA ASP A 77 11.90 11.35 4.41
C ASP A 77 11.76 12.87 4.62
N PRO A 78 10.54 13.41 4.72
CA PRO A 78 10.33 14.85 4.91
C PRO A 78 10.74 15.34 6.31
N GLY A 79 10.86 14.44 7.31
CA GLY A 79 11.16 14.81 8.70
C GLY A 79 12.55 15.46 8.87
N PRO A 80 13.65 14.80 8.48
CA PRO A 80 14.99 15.40 8.54
C PRO A 80 15.17 16.64 7.63
N ARG A 81 14.27 16.81 6.65
CA ARG A 81 14.30 17.91 5.68
C ARG A 81 13.51 19.13 6.14
N GLY A 82 12.67 18.98 7.17
CA GLY A 82 11.77 20.04 7.63
C GLY A 82 12.44 21.17 8.42
N VAL A 83 11.67 22.21 8.70
CA VAL A 83 12.06 23.37 9.50
C VAL A 83 11.07 23.56 10.63
N TRP A 84 11.56 23.63 11.87
CA TRP A 84 10.67 23.84 13.01
C TRP A 84 9.94 25.17 12.90
N LEU A 85 8.65 25.20 13.25
CA LEU A 85 7.80 26.40 13.22
C LEU A 85 8.37 27.52 14.09
N ARG A 86 9.02 27.19 15.22
CA ARG A 86 9.75 28.16 16.05
C ARG A 86 10.91 28.87 15.32
N ALA A 87 11.43 28.26 14.26
CA ALA A 87 12.49 28.80 13.40
C ALA A 87 11.92 29.41 12.10
N PHE A 88 10.61 29.66 12.03
CA PHE A 88 9.98 30.24 10.85
C PHE A 88 10.55 31.61 10.48
N LYS A 89 10.92 32.42 11.47
CA LYS A 89 11.59 33.71 11.24
C LYS A 89 12.92 33.53 10.50
N ASP A 90 13.69 32.52 10.85
CA ASP A 90 14.98 32.23 10.21
C ASP A 90 14.75 31.73 8.77
N LEU A 91 13.71 30.92 8.55
CA LEU A 91 13.27 30.52 7.22
C LEU A 91 12.87 31.73 6.37
N GLN A 92 12.19 32.73 6.93
CA GLN A 92 11.88 33.95 6.20
C GLN A 92 13.15 34.75 5.87
N GLN A 93 14.11 34.82 6.80
CA GLN A 93 15.38 35.51 6.61
C GLN A 93 16.28 34.83 5.57
N SER A 94 16.20 33.51 5.40
CA SER A 94 16.84 32.78 4.29
C SER A 94 16.11 32.94 2.96
N GLY A 95 15.18 33.88 2.88
CA GLY A 95 14.33 34.09 1.70
C GLY A 95 13.36 32.96 1.46
N GLY A 96 12.99 32.17 2.48
CA GLY A 96 12.10 31.02 2.38
C GLY A 96 12.78 29.74 1.89
N VAL A 97 14.11 29.65 1.91
CA VAL A 97 14.84 28.43 1.49
C VAL A 97 15.25 27.64 2.72
N ALA A 98 14.77 26.41 2.83
CA ALA A 98 15.09 25.51 3.94
C ALA A 98 16.52 24.96 3.85
N PRO A 99 17.11 24.45 4.95
CA PRO A 99 18.45 23.83 4.92
C PRO A 99 18.58 22.68 3.91
N ALA A 100 17.50 21.94 3.66
CA ALA A 100 17.44 20.87 2.66
C ALA A 100 17.26 21.39 1.21
N GLY A 101 17.25 22.71 1.00
CA GLY A 101 17.24 23.35 -0.32
C GLY A 101 15.86 23.59 -0.95
N TRP A 102 14.78 23.08 -0.34
CA TRP A 102 13.44 23.32 -0.82
C TRP A 102 12.94 24.73 -0.47
N LYS A 103 11.99 25.23 -1.26
CA LYS A 103 11.42 26.56 -1.13
C LYS A 103 10.08 26.48 -0.41
N PHE A 104 9.92 27.27 0.65
CA PHE A 104 8.66 27.46 1.34
C PHE A 104 7.68 28.25 0.47
N ASP A 105 6.48 27.70 0.27
CA ASP A 105 5.36 28.39 -0.37
C ASP A 105 4.31 28.78 0.69
N PRO A 106 4.13 30.07 0.99
CA PRO A 106 3.14 30.50 1.98
C PRO A 106 1.69 30.20 1.59
N LYS A 107 1.42 29.82 0.33
CA LYS A 107 0.09 29.46 -0.18
C LYS A 107 -0.13 27.95 -0.30
N ASP A 108 0.90 27.15 -0.07
CA ASP A 108 0.80 25.68 -0.17
C ASP A 108 1.92 25.02 0.64
N TRP A 109 1.70 24.88 1.94
CA TRP A 109 2.72 24.36 2.86
C TRP A 109 2.20 23.25 3.77
N TRP A 110 3.14 22.49 4.31
CA TRP A 110 2.89 21.28 5.08
C TRP A 110 3.42 21.42 6.49
N LEU A 111 2.64 21.00 7.47
CA LEU A 111 3.00 21.01 8.88
C LEU A 111 2.71 19.64 9.47
N GLU A 112 3.67 19.05 10.17
CA GLU A 112 3.39 17.88 10.99
C GLU A 112 3.01 18.25 12.43
N GLU A 113 2.45 17.29 13.15
CA GLU A 113 1.79 17.48 14.45
C GLU A 113 2.68 17.98 15.59
N HIS A 114 4.01 17.88 15.48
CA HIS A 114 4.96 18.43 16.45
C HIS A 114 5.49 19.83 16.08
N GLY A 115 4.97 20.42 15.00
CA GLY A 115 5.30 21.79 14.58
C GLY A 115 6.51 21.88 13.67
N LEU A 116 6.79 20.87 12.85
CA LEU A 116 7.81 20.89 11.80
C LEU A 116 7.15 21.18 10.44
N ILE A 117 7.58 22.27 9.80
CA ILE A 117 7.20 22.64 8.44
C ILE A 117 7.96 21.71 7.49
N MET A 118 7.25 21.02 6.62
CA MET A 118 7.82 20.02 5.72
C MET A 118 7.86 20.50 4.28
N GLU A 119 8.79 19.93 3.50
CA GLU A 119 8.75 20.02 2.05
C GLU A 119 7.43 19.46 1.52
N ALA A 120 6.87 20.07 0.47
CA ALA A 120 5.66 19.57 -0.16
C ALA A 120 5.92 18.22 -0.87
N PRO A 121 5.02 17.24 -0.75
CA PRO A 121 5.11 16.00 -1.52
C PRO A 121 4.78 16.24 -3.00
N GLU A 122 5.14 15.27 -3.85
CA GLU A 122 4.77 15.24 -5.25
C GLU A 122 3.27 14.91 -5.40
N PHE A 123 2.54 15.72 -6.18
CA PHE A 123 1.14 15.50 -6.52
C PHE A 123 0.93 15.35 -8.04
N PRO A 124 -0.05 14.55 -8.48
CA PRO A 124 -0.79 13.56 -7.70
C PRO A 124 0.08 12.33 -7.42
N MET A 125 -0.35 11.48 -6.47
CA MET A 125 0.28 10.18 -6.29
C MET A 125 0.26 9.38 -7.62
N PRO A 126 1.43 8.89 -8.10
CA PRO A 126 1.47 8.15 -9.36
C PRO A 126 0.63 6.87 -9.31
N PRO A 127 -0.09 6.51 -10.39
CA PRO A 127 -0.79 5.24 -10.45
C PRO A 127 0.21 4.08 -10.40
N GLY A 128 -0.16 3.00 -9.72
CA GLY A 128 0.72 1.86 -9.53
C GLY A 128 0.33 0.96 -8.37
N ARG A 129 1.21 0.00 -8.09
CA ARG A 129 1.07 -0.93 -6.97
C ARG A 129 2.28 -0.80 -6.06
N TYR A 130 2.01 -0.56 -4.79
CA TYR A 130 2.99 -0.21 -3.78
C TYR A 130 2.88 -1.21 -2.63
N LEU A 131 4.00 -1.78 -2.20
CA LEU A 131 4.05 -2.50 -0.94
C LEU A 131 4.15 -1.47 0.18
N VAL A 132 3.13 -1.38 1.03
CA VAL A 132 2.99 -0.33 2.05
C VAL A 132 2.89 -0.91 3.45
N THR A 133 3.38 -0.15 4.41
CA THR A 133 3.27 -0.43 5.85
C THR A 133 3.32 0.87 6.64
N GLY A 134 2.69 0.88 7.82
CA GLY A 134 2.80 1.98 8.78
C GLY A 134 4.01 1.86 9.72
N GLY A 135 4.96 0.96 9.41
CA GLY A 135 6.04 0.58 10.34
C GLY A 135 5.53 -0.25 11.52
N ARG A 136 4.43 -0.97 11.31
CA ARG A 136 3.70 -1.75 12.33
C ARG A 136 3.48 -3.18 11.83
N GLN A 137 2.44 -3.86 12.31
CA GLN A 137 2.23 -5.29 12.04
C GLN A 137 1.82 -5.59 10.59
N VAL A 138 1.12 -4.67 9.93
CA VAL A 138 0.55 -4.91 8.60
C VAL A 138 1.47 -4.40 7.50
N THR A 139 1.75 -5.29 6.55
CA THR A 139 2.31 -4.95 5.24
C THR A 139 1.35 -5.51 4.19
N THR A 140 0.91 -4.68 3.25
CA THR A 140 -0.05 -5.07 2.20
C THR A 140 0.26 -4.30 0.91
N VAL A 141 -0.46 -4.64 -0.17
CA VAL A 141 -0.37 -3.92 -1.42
C VAL A 141 -1.42 -2.82 -1.46
N LEU A 142 -0.98 -1.58 -1.64
CA LEU A 142 -1.80 -0.47 -2.08
C LEU A 142 -1.80 -0.44 -3.61
N THR A 143 -2.98 -0.51 -4.21
CA THR A 143 -3.15 -0.21 -5.63
C THR A 143 -3.77 1.18 -5.77
N VAL A 144 -3.12 2.04 -6.54
CA VAL A 144 -3.63 3.35 -6.97
C VAL A 144 -3.92 3.24 -8.47
N ASP A 145 -5.17 3.38 -8.86
CA ASP A 145 -5.57 3.25 -10.26
C ASP A 145 -5.15 4.51 -11.05
N PRO A 146 -5.09 4.46 -12.39
CA PRO A 146 -4.99 5.65 -13.22
C PRO A 146 -6.17 6.60 -12.98
N LYS A 147 -5.99 7.88 -13.32
CA LYS A 147 -7.11 8.82 -13.33
C LYS A 147 -8.17 8.37 -14.33
N ASP A 148 -9.43 8.45 -13.93
CA ASP A 148 -10.57 8.21 -14.81
C ASP A 148 -10.84 9.43 -15.72
N ALA A 149 -11.88 9.33 -16.56
CA ALA A 149 -12.26 10.40 -17.48
C ALA A 149 -12.68 11.72 -16.79
N SER A 150 -13.04 11.67 -15.50
CA SER A 150 -13.36 12.85 -14.68
C SER A 150 -12.14 13.43 -13.95
N GLY A 151 -10.98 12.79 -14.08
CA GLY A 151 -9.74 13.15 -13.37
C GLY A 151 -9.66 12.61 -11.95
N GLY A 152 -10.67 11.86 -11.50
CA GLY A 152 -10.69 11.17 -10.21
C GLY A 152 -9.77 9.96 -10.21
N GLN A 153 -9.24 9.59 -9.05
CA GLN A 153 -8.32 8.45 -8.91
C GLN A 153 -8.72 7.58 -7.72
N SER A 154 -8.95 6.30 -7.97
CA SER A 154 -9.30 5.32 -6.95
C SER A 154 -8.07 4.64 -6.33
N TRP A 155 -8.27 4.09 -5.15
CA TRP A 155 -7.28 3.31 -4.42
C TRP A 155 -7.91 2.12 -3.69
N ARG A 156 -7.11 1.09 -3.42
CA ARG A 156 -7.50 -0.08 -2.62
C ARG A 156 -6.31 -0.74 -1.95
N LEU A 157 -6.55 -1.35 -0.79
CA LEU A 157 -5.62 -2.19 -0.05
C LEU A 157 -6.03 -3.66 -0.18
N ASP A 158 -5.05 -4.51 -0.40
CA ASP A 158 -5.25 -5.97 -0.46
C ASP A 158 -5.42 -6.56 0.97
N ASP A 159 -5.80 -7.84 1.04
CA ASP A 159 -5.88 -8.65 2.27
C ASP A 159 -6.83 -8.13 3.36
N GLY A 160 -7.79 -7.28 2.99
CA GLY A 160 -8.78 -6.71 3.91
C GLY A 160 -8.24 -5.63 4.85
N ALA A 161 -6.96 -5.27 4.70
CA ALA A 161 -6.28 -4.23 5.46
C ALA A 161 -6.99 -2.88 5.35
N LYS A 162 -6.97 -2.12 6.43
CA LYS A 162 -7.55 -0.77 6.49
C LYS A 162 -6.48 0.29 6.31
N LEU A 163 -6.89 1.48 5.87
CA LEU A 163 -6.01 2.63 5.76
C LEU A 163 -5.32 2.91 7.10
N PHE A 164 -6.03 2.72 8.21
CA PHE A 164 -5.47 2.81 9.55
C PHE A 164 -4.27 1.90 9.71
N ASP A 165 -4.32 0.63 9.27
CA ASP A 165 -3.28 -0.39 9.51
C ASP A 165 -1.93 -0.05 8.88
N VAL A 166 -1.96 0.65 7.75
CA VAL A 166 -0.78 1.05 6.98
C VAL A 166 -0.37 2.50 7.21
N THR A 167 -1.07 3.23 8.08
CA THR A 167 -0.72 4.60 8.46
C THR A 167 0.35 4.62 9.56
N HIS A 168 1.34 5.49 9.42
CA HIS A 168 2.28 5.78 10.50
C HIS A 168 1.65 6.75 11.50
N LEU A 169 1.03 6.22 12.56
CA LEU A 169 0.24 7.01 13.51
C LEU A 169 0.96 8.19 14.18
N PRO A 170 2.27 8.09 14.50
CA PRO A 170 3.01 9.19 15.13
C PRO A 170 3.52 10.27 14.15
N CYS A 171 3.15 10.23 12.87
CA CYS A 171 3.41 11.32 11.92
C CYS A 171 2.16 11.64 11.12
N ARG A 172 1.39 12.62 11.59
CA ARG A 172 0.30 13.24 10.84
C ARG A 172 0.75 14.59 10.31
N SER A 173 0.42 14.84 9.06
CA SER A 173 0.71 16.10 8.39
C SER A 173 -0.56 16.75 7.88
N ALA A 174 -0.65 18.07 8.06
CA ALA A 174 -1.69 18.91 7.48
C ALA A 174 -1.12 19.74 6.33
N ARG A 175 -1.95 19.97 5.31
CA ARG A 175 -1.69 20.88 4.20
C ARG A 175 -2.45 22.18 4.43
N TYR A 176 -1.80 23.31 4.23
CA TYR A 176 -2.35 24.65 4.35
C TYR A 176 -2.30 25.33 2.99
N THR A 177 -3.48 25.70 2.48
CA THR A 177 -3.71 26.34 1.17
C THR A 177 -4.66 27.52 1.28
#